data_AF-A0A1A8PDK5-F1
#
_entry.id   AF-A0A1A8PDK5-F1
#
_cell.length_a   1.000
_cell.length_b   1.000
_cell.length_c   1.000
_cell.angle_alpha   90.00
_cell.angle_beta   90.00
_cell.angle_gamma   90.00
#
_symmetry.space_group_name_H-M   'P 1'
#
loop_
_entity.id
_entity.type
_entity.pdbx_description
1 polymer ?
#
loop_
_entity_poly.entity_id
_entity_poly.type
_entity_poly.pdbx_seq_one_letter_code
_entity_poly.pdbx_strand_id
1 'polypeptide(L)'
;MTMGGHNIEMQLEKNNELFTKDYTETYYQEDGTRVTTTPNDIDHCYYHGKIVNDTESSVSISTCDGLRGYFRTSAQRYLIEPLSGDDQGYHAVTTFDGASFTPAVCGVTNTSWNEEYEPPTSHSRSRSAILPRSEECRRKQDVCDLAEYCDGSSPTCPEDVFAVNGLPCGGGQGYCFNGQCPKRSSQCIKLYGATATEAGQSCFNYNTKGTYYGFCKRLSNTQFVGCQQADVFCGKLFCSGGNDNPNYGQMVSVGNCKASFYSDYTKDYGQVDEGTICGNEKVCSQNQCMGLEAAYRNTNCSANCPGHAVCNHRSQCQCEPGWLPPSCESQDGAFSSPSTGTIVGISLVVILLLLGIICGVVGFMWKKRQNPTFPTSQKMQ
;
A
#
# COMPACT_ATOMS: atom_id res chain seq x y z
N MET A 1 -20.70 -11.41 0.47
CA MET A 1 -19.61 -11.02 -0.45
C MET A 1 -19.27 -12.16 -1.42
N THR A 2 -18.60 -11.91 -2.55
CA THR A 2 -18.22 -12.96 -3.50
C THR A 2 -16.70 -13.08 -3.57
N MET A 3 -16.15 -14.26 -3.30
CA MET A 3 -14.71 -14.52 -3.26
C MET A 3 -14.39 -15.75 -4.10
N GLY A 4 -13.48 -15.64 -5.07
CA GLY A 4 -13.12 -16.75 -5.95
C GLY A 4 -14.29 -17.34 -6.74
N GLY A 5 -15.35 -16.56 -6.99
CA GLY A 5 -16.57 -17.01 -7.66
C GLY A 5 -17.62 -17.67 -6.74
N HIS A 6 -17.35 -17.77 -5.45
CA HIS A 6 -18.28 -18.31 -4.45
C HIS A 6 -18.85 -17.21 -3.56
N ASN A 7 -20.15 -17.28 -3.27
CA ASN A 7 -20.78 -16.37 -2.32
C ASN A 7 -20.45 -16.80 -0.89
N ILE A 8 -19.94 -15.86 -0.11
CA ILE A 8 -19.64 -15.99 1.31
C ILE A 8 -20.62 -15.08 2.07
N GLU A 9 -21.29 -15.66 3.05
CA GLU A 9 -22.19 -14.99 3.96
C GLU A 9 -21.55 -14.97 5.36
N MET A 10 -21.58 -13.80 6.01
CA MET A 10 -21.01 -13.60 7.34
C MET A 10 -22.14 -13.22 8.29
N GLN A 11 -22.24 -13.94 9.40
CA GLN A 11 -23.17 -13.63 10.48
C GLN A 11 -22.42 -12.81 11.52
N LEU A 12 -22.82 -11.55 11.68
CA LEU A 12 -22.15 -10.56 12.51
C LEU A 12 -23.02 -10.17 13.71
N GLU A 13 -22.39 -10.09 14.88
CA GLU A 13 -22.95 -9.54 16.11
C GLU A 13 -22.23 -8.22 16.42
N LYS A 14 -23.02 -7.18 16.69
CA LYS A 14 -22.48 -5.88 17.14
C LYS A 14 -21.87 -6.09 18.52
N ASN A 15 -20.63 -5.64 18.70
CA ASN A 15 -19.97 -5.73 20.01
C ASN A 15 -20.84 -5.01 21.07
N ASN A 16 -20.73 -5.40 22.34
CA ASN A 16 -21.33 -4.66 23.44
C ASN A 16 -20.25 -4.46 24.51
N GLU A 17 -20.42 -3.45 25.38
CA GLU A 17 -19.51 -3.17 26.50
C GLU A 17 -18.06 -2.84 26.10
N LEU A 18 -17.83 -2.31 24.89
CA LEU A 18 -16.52 -1.84 24.42
C LEU A 18 -15.94 -0.72 25.31
N PHE A 19 -16.81 0.04 25.99
CA PHE A 19 -16.44 1.12 26.88
C PHE A 19 -17.01 0.86 28.28
N THR A 20 -16.25 1.24 29.30
CA THR A 20 -16.70 1.17 30.70
C THR A 20 -17.82 2.20 30.93
N LYS A 21 -18.69 1.95 31.92
CA LYS A 21 -19.80 2.86 32.27
C LYS A 21 -19.35 4.29 32.63
N ASP A 22 -18.07 4.45 32.98
CA ASP A 22 -17.46 5.73 33.38
C ASP A 22 -16.62 6.36 32.25
N TYR A 23 -16.83 5.95 31.00
CA TYR A 23 -16.10 6.50 29.86
C TYR A 23 -16.30 8.01 29.73
N THR A 24 -15.20 8.74 29.62
CA THR A 24 -15.19 10.19 29.40
C THR A 24 -14.28 10.57 28.24
N GLU A 25 -14.71 11.56 27.47
CA GLU A 25 -13.96 12.19 26.39
C GLU A 25 -13.36 13.48 26.88
N THR A 26 -12.14 13.79 26.48
CA THR A 26 -11.49 15.05 26.81
C THR A 26 -10.95 15.68 25.53
N TYR A 27 -11.37 16.91 25.25
CA TYR A 27 -10.88 17.70 24.11
C TYR A 27 -10.47 19.10 24.58
N TYR A 28 -9.69 19.79 23.75
CA TYR A 28 -9.27 21.16 23.97
C TYR A 28 -9.98 22.09 23.00
N GLN A 29 -10.51 23.20 23.51
CA GLN A 29 -11.05 24.27 22.67
C GLN A 29 -9.91 25.08 22.04
N GLU A 30 -10.21 25.92 21.04
CA GLU A 30 -9.22 26.75 20.33
C GLU A 30 -8.42 27.68 21.26
N ASP A 31 -8.96 28.04 22.43
CA ASP A 31 -8.32 28.84 23.46
C ASP A 31 -7.41 28.03 24.41
N GLY A 32 -7.29 26.71 24.20
CA GLY A 32 -6.52 25.79 25.03
C GLY A 32 -7.26 25.29 26.28
N THR A 33 -8.53 25.64 26.47
CA THR A 33 -9.33 25.19 27.61
C THR A 33 -9.66 23.71 27.48
N ARG A 34 -9.35 22.93 28.54
CA ARG A 34 -9.65 21.50 28.63
C ARG A 34 -11.12 21.27 28.98
N VAL A 35 -11.83 20.54 28.12
CA VAL A 35 -13.21 20.11 28.35
C VAL A 35 -13.24 18.59 28.51
N THR A 36 -13.99 18.10 29.50
CA THR A 36 -14.24 16.66 29.67
C THR A 36 -15.74 16.40 29.63
N THR A 37 -16.18 15.48 28.77
CA THR A 37 -17.59 15.11 28.55
C THR A 37 -17.81 13.63 28.77
N THR A 38 -19.02 13.24 29.18
CA THR A 38 -19.45 11.83 29.28
C THR A 38 -20.51 11.59 28.22
N PRO A 39 -20.20 10.89 27.12
CA PRO A 39 -21.20 10.59 26.09
C PRO A 39 -22.27 9.64 26.65
N ASN A 40 -23.54 9.98 26.47
CA ASN A 40 -24.67 9.21 27.01
C ASN A 40 -25.06 8.00 26.13
N ASP A 41 -24.64 7.98 24.87
CA ASP A 41 -24.95 6.93 23.90
C ASP A 41 -23.74 6.73 22.99
N ILE A 42 -22.95 5.70 23.26
CA ILE A 42 -21.74 5.40 22.49
C ILE A 42 -22.13 4.44 21.38
N ASP A 43 -22.62 5.00 20.27
CA ASP A 43 -22.81 4.23 19.06
C ASP A 43 -21.44 3.86 18.48
N HIS A 44 -21.17 2.56 18.32
CA HIS A 44 -19.95 2.07 17.73
C HIS A 44 -20.24 1.16 16.56
N CYS A 45 -19.29 1.07 15.65
CA CYS A 45 -19.46 0.39 14.36
C CYS A 45 -18.78 -1.00 14.32
N TYR A 46 -18.35 -1.54 15.47
CA TYR A 46 -17.56 -2.76 15.54
C TYR A 46 -18.43 -4.01 15.72
N TYR A 47 -18.08 -5.03 14.94
CA TYR A 47 -18.80 -6.30 14.86
C TYR A 47 -17.80 -7.46 14.91
N HIS A 48 -18.21 -8.57 15.52
CA HIS A 48 -17.53 -9.86 15.43
C HIS A 48 -18.49 -10.93 14.92
N GLY A 49 -17.98 -12.05 14.43
CA GLY A 49 -18.87 -13.06 13.88
C GLY A 49 -18.18 -14.28 13.28
N LYS A 50 -18.96 -15.02 12.49
CA LYS A 50 -18.53 -16.24 11.78
C LYS A 50 -19.04 -16.26 10.35
N ILE A 51 -18.35 -17.00 9.50
CA ILE A 51 -18.82 -17.33 8.15
C ILE A 51 -19.85 -18.45 8.26
N VAL A 52 -20.96 -18.30 7.56
CA VAL A 52 -22.02 -19.30 7.51
C VAL A 52 -21.47 -20.62 6.95
N ASN A 53 -21.74 -21.73 7.65
CA ASN A 53 -21.24 -23.08 7.33
C ASN A 53 -19.73 -23.32 7.50
N ASP A 54 -18.99 -22.41 8.16
CA ASP A 54 -17.61 -22.64 8.58
C ASP A 54 -17.48 -22.39 10.10
N THR A 55 -17.52 -23.47 10.89
CA THR A 55 -17.54 -23.39 12.36
C THR A 55 -16.22 -22.90 12.97
N GLU A 56 -15.11 -23.05 12.24
CA GLU A 56 -13.75 -22.65 12.64
C GLU A 56 -13.39 -21.23 12.18
N SER A 57 -14.24 -20.63 11.35
CA SER A 57 -14.07 -19.25 10.91
C SER A 57 -14.22 -18.25 12.05
N SER A 58 -13.54 -17.11 11.89
CA SER A 58 -13.77 -15.90 12.68
C SER A 58 -13.81 -14.69 11.76
N VAL A 59 -14.62 -13.71 12.14
CA VAL A 59 -14.81 -12.44 11.42
C VAL A 59 -14.74 -11.31 12.44
N SER A 60 -14.00 -10.25 12.12
CA SER A 60 -13.87 -9.03 12.92
C SER A 60 -13.89 -7.83 11.97
N ILE A 61 -14.96 -7.04 12.02
CA ILE A 61 -15.28 -6.02 11.03
C ILE A 61 -15.66 -4.70 11.71
N SER A 62 -15.26 -3.59 11.10
CA SER A 62 -15.64 -2.22 11.44
C SER A 62 -16.41 -1.61 10.26
N THR A 63 -17.46 -0.84 10.59
CA THR A 63 -18.23 -0.04 9.61
C THR A 63 -18.15 1.46 9.92
N CYS A 64 -17.13 1.92 10.65
CA CYS A 64 -17.06 3.32 11.10
C CYS A 64 -16.75 4.30 9.98
N ASP A 65 -16.10 3.80 8.93
CA ASP A 65 -15.63 4.56 7.77
C ASP A 65 -15.31 3.50 6.71
N GLY A 66 -16.36 3.14 5.96
CA GLY A 66 -16.38 1.96 5.09
C GLY A 66 -16.35 0.60 5.81
N LEU A 67 -16.64 -0.47 5.05
CA LEU A 67 -16.53 -1.85 5.51
C LEU A 67 -15.05 -2.28 5.50
N ARG A 68 -14.48 -2.49 6.68
CA ARG A 68 -13.09 -2.92 6.82
C ARG A 68 -12.94 -3.97 7.90
N GLY A 69 -11.90 -4.78 7.82
CA GLY A 69 -11.62 -5.76 8.87
C GLY A 69 -10.96 -7.02 8.33
N TYR A 70 -10.88 -8.04 9.18
CA TYR A 70 -10.29 -9.32 8.83
C TYR A 70 -11.29 -10.45 9.02
N PHE A 71 -11.12 -11.50 8.24
CA PHE A 71 -11.79 -12.75 8.48
C PHE A 71 -10.88 -13.92 8.10
N ARG A 72 -11.08 -15.06 8.75
CA ARG A 72 -10.32 -16.28 8.47
C ARG A 72 -11.27 -17.44 8.17
N THR A 73 -10.83 -18.30 7.26
CA THR A 73 -11.35 -19.66 7.13
C THR A 73 -10.37 -20.64 7.76
N SER A 74 -10.72 -21.93 7.77
CA SER A 74 -9.81 -23.00 8.19
C SER A 74 -8.49 -23.08 7.39
N ALA A 75 -8.43 -22.48 6.20
CA ALA A 75 -7.29 -22.59 5.28
C ALA A 75 -6.52 -21.28 5.07
N GLN A 76 -7.17 -20.12 5.20
CA GLN A 76 -6.58 -18.85 4.77
C GLN A 76 -7.16 -17.66 5.54
N ARG A 77 -6.33 -16.63 5.74
CA ARG A 77 -6.72 -15.34 6.32
C ARG A 77 -6.92 -14.31 5.22
N TYR A 78 -7.86 -13.40 5.44
CA TYR A 78 -8.25 -12.37 4.48
C TYR A 78 -8.43 -11.02 5.16
N LEU A 79 -8.10 -9.97 4.44
CA LEU A 79 -8.33 -8.57 4.80
C LEU A 79 -9.36 -7.96 3.87
N ILE A 80 -10.25 -7.13 4.40
CA ILE A 80 -11.25 -6.35 3.68
C ILE A 80 -10.93 -4.87 3.89
N GLU A 81 -10.79 -4.12 2.80
CA GLU A 81 -10.56 -2.67 2.83
C GLU A 81 -11.40 -1.97 1.75
N PRO A 82 -11.90 -0.76 2.02
CA PRO A 82 -12.63 0.02 1.03
C PRO A 82 -11.69 0.52 -0.08
N LEU A 83 -12.12 0.44 -1.34
CA LEU A 83 -11.36 0.96 -2.49
C LEU A 83 -11.55 2.48 -2.72
N SER A 84 -12.48 3.09 -1.98
CA SER A 84 -12.83 4.51 -2.00
C SER A 84 -13.16 4.94 -0.56
N GLY A 85 -12.89 6.20 -0.20
CA GLY A 85 -13.22 6.75 1.13
C GLY A 85 -14.71 7.05 1.34
N ASP A 86 -15.60 6.32 0.67
CA ASP A 86 -17.04 6.41 0.86
C ASP A 86 -17.61 5.12 1.46
N ASP A 87 -18.72 5.24 2.20
CA ASP A 87 -19.39 4.10 2.82
C ASP A 87 -20.14 3.21 1.80
N GLN A 88 -20.14 3.60 0.52
CA GLN A 88 -20.90 3.00 -0.58
C GLN A 88 -19.96 2.71 -1.76
N GLY A 89 -19.04 1.77 -1.56
CA GLY A 89 -17.98 1.46 -2.53
C GLY A 89 -17.72 -0.03 -2.69
N TYR A 90 -16.82 -0.35 -3.64
CA TYR A 90 -16.26 -1.69 -3.76
C TYR A 90 -15.21 -1.90 -2.67
N HIS A 91 -15.12 -3.12 -2.14
CA HIS A 91 -14.09 -3.50 -1.16
C HIS A 91 -13.09 -4.45 -1.79
N ALA A 92 -11.80 -4.19 -1.56
CA ALA A 92 -10.75 -5.15 -1.84
C ALA A 92 -10.82 -6.25 -0.79
N VAL A 93 -10.77 -7.51 -1.25
CA VAL A 93 -10.52 -8.66 -0.39
C VAL A 93 -9.18 -9.27 -0.79
N THR A 94 -8.20 -9.19 0.09
CA THR A 94 -6.84 -9.67 -0.15
C THR A 94 -6.52 -10.82 0.81
N THR A 95 -5.68 -11.75 0.35
CA THR A 95 -5.14 -12.79 1.25
C THR A 95 -4.15 -12.15 2.20
N PHE A 96 -4.39 -12.30 3.50
CA PHE A 96 -3.53 -11.78 4.55
C PHE A 96 -2.34 -12.73 4.76
N ASP A 97 -1.14 -12.25 4.49
CA ASP A 97 0.13 -12.89 4.85
C ASP A 97 0.73 -12.19 6.07
N GLY A 98 0.77 -12.89 7.20
CA GLY A 98 1.27 -12.37 8.48
C GLY A 98 2.74 -11.97 8.45
N ALA A 99 3.52 -12.40 7.45
CA ALA A 99 4.90 -11.97 7.26
C ALA A 99 5.03 -10.53 6.72
N SER A 100 3.95 -9.94 6.18
CA SER A 100 3.96 -8.63 5.52
C SER A 100 3.32 -7.50 6.33
N PHE A 101 2.63 -7.82 7.43
CA PHE A 101 1.84 -6.84 8.18
C PHE A 101 2.48 -6.49 9.51
N THR A 102 3.16 -5.34 9.56
CA THR A 102 3.44 -4.63 10.81
C THR A 102 2.32 -3.61 11.03
N PRO A 103 1.57 -3.65 12.15
CA PRO A 103 0.58 -2.63 12.44
C PRO A 103 1.22 -1.24 12.37
N ALA A 104 0.66 -0.33 11.56
CA ALA A 104 1.11 1.05 11.47
C ALA A 104 0.69 1.79 12.74
N VAL A 105 1.51 1.69 13.78
CA VAL A 105 1.22 2.27 15.10
C VAL A 105 2.20 3.40 15.39
N CYS A 106 1.66 4.50 15.90
CA CYS A 106 2.42 5.59 16.48
C CYS A 106 2.60 5.43 18.00
N GLY A 107 2.39 4.23 18.52
CA GLY A 107 2.64 3.89 19.93
C GLY A 107 3.57 2.69 20.04
N VAL A 108 4.40 2.65 21.08
CA VAL A 108 5.26 1.47 21.36
C VAL A 108 4.40 0.24 21.62
N THR A 109 4.37 -0.71 20.68
CA THR A 109 3.88 -2.06 20.93
C THR A 109 4.95 -2.81 21.71
N ASN A 110 4.58 -3.33 22.88
CA ASN A 110 5.40 -4.33 23.58
C ASN A 110 5.69 -5.47 22.59
N THR A 111 6.97 -5.66 22.24
CA THR A 111 7.47 -6.50 21.13
C THR A 111 7.42 -7.99 21.45
N SER A 112 6.29 -8.50 21.92
CA SER A 112 6.07 -9.93 22.15
C SER A 112 4.70 -10.35 21.65
N TRP A 113 4.47 -10.21 20.35
CA TRP A 113 3.31 -10.80 19.70
C TRP A 113 3.66 -12.23 19.27
N ASN A 114 3.05 -13.20 19.96
CA ASN A 114 3.10 -14.60 19.53
C ASN A 114 2.24 -14.76 18.26
N GLU A 115 2.75 -15.46 17.24
CA GLU A 115 2.10 -15.70 15.93
C GLU A 115 0.73 -16.42 16.02
N GLU A 116 0.36 -16.88 17.21
CA GLU A 116 -0.84 -17.63 17.51
C GLU A 116 -2.07 -16.76 17.87
N TYR A 117 -1.88 -15.45 18.14
CA TYR A 117 -2.97 -14.53 18.49
C TYR A 117 -3.43 -13.65 17.30
N GLU A 118 -4.73 -13.39 17.22
CA GLU A 118 -5.36 -12.55 16.20
C GLU A 118 -4.85 -11.09 16.28
N PRO A 119 -4.70 -10.38 15.15
CA PRO A 119 -4.27 -8.98 15.17
C PRO A 119 -5.31 -8.14 15.92
N PRO A 120 -4.91 -7.29 16.88
CA PRO A 120 -5.84 -6.44 17.58
C PRO A 120 -6.44 -5.41 16.61
N THR A 121 -7.75 -5.44 16.42
CA THR A 121 -8.52 -4.32 15.84
C THR A 121 -8.92 -3.28 16.88
N SER A 122 -8.32 -3.32 18.09
CA SER A 122 -8.60 -2.36 19.16
C SER A 122 -7.45 -1.39 19.41
N HIS A 123 -7.80 -0.10 19.45
CA HIS A 123 -7.01 0.95 20.07
C HIS A 123 -6.84 0.63 21.56
N SER A 124 -5.82 -0.14 21.91
CA SER A 124 -5.44 -0.35 23.30
C SER A 124 -4.83 0.93 23.85
N ARG A 125 -5.61 1.66 24.67
CA ARG A 125 -5.14 2.74 25.54
C ARG A 125 -4.31 2.15 26.70
N SER A 126 -3.14 1.62 26.40
CA SER A 126 -2.05 1.56 27.38
C SER A 126 -1.17 2.78 27.16
N ARG A 127 -0.61 3.36 28.22
CA ARG A 127 0.37 4.47 28.18
C ARG A 127 1.70 4.03 27.56
N SER A 128 1.65 3.56 26.32
CA SER A 128 2.80 3.39 25.45
C SER A 128 3.15 4.78 24.93
N ALA A 129 4.40 5.21 25.13
CA ALA A 129 4.89 6.48 24.63
C ALA A 129 4.47 6.68 23.16
N ILE A 130 3.75 7.77 22.89
CA ILE A 130 3.45 8.19 21.52
C ILE A 130 4.80 8.47 20.86
N LEU A 131 5.02 7.87 19.70
CA LEU A 131 6.21 8.10 18.91
C LEU A 131 6.31 9.60 18.59
N PRO A 132 7.54 10.15 18.55
CA PRO A 132 7.72 11.55 18.23
C PRO A 132 7.10 11.87 16.86
N ARG A 133 6.79 13.15 16.65
CA ARG A 133 6.35 13.65 15.35
C ARG A 133 7.39 13.27 14.28
N SER A 134 6.95 13.04 13.06
CA SER A 134 7.81 12.72 11.91
C SER A 134 8.47 11.34 11.95
N GLU A 135 8.07 10.46 12.89
CA GLU A 135 8.40 9.04 12.84
C GLU A 135 7.53 8.32 11.80
N GLU A 136 8.14 7.60 10.87
CA GLU A 136 7.42 6.88 9.81
C GLU A 136 6.62 5.71 10.40
N CYS A 137 5.29 5.77 10.29
CA CYS A 137 4.41 4.72 10.79
C CYS A 137 3.85 3.84 9.68
N ARG A 138 3.78 4.35 8.44
CA ARG A 138 3.48 3.55 7.25
C ARG A 138 4.44 3.94 6.12
N ARG A 139 5.07 2.92 5.54
CA ARG A 139 5.93 3.09 4.37
C ARG A 139 5.06 3.24 3.13
N LYS A 140 5.55 4.01 2.15
CA LYS A 140 5.00 3.97 0.80
C LYS A 140 5.06 2.54 0.23
N GLN A 141 3.97 2.10 -0.37
CA GLN A 141 3.85 0.81 -1.03
C GLN A 141 4.35 0.85 -2.47
N ASP A 142 4.18 1.98 -3.15
CA ASP A 142 4.63 2.19 -4.52
C ASP A 142 5.17 3.61 -4.77
N VAL A 143 5.32 3.99 -6.04
CA VAL A 143 5.93 5.26 -6.47
C VAL A 143 4.97 6.46 -6.42
N CYS A 144 3.67 6.23 -6.32
CA CYS A 144 2.61 7.23 -6.26
C CYS A 144 1.90 7.26 -4.92
N ASP A 145 2.18 6.29 -4.06
CA ASP A 145 1.84 6.31 -2.65
C ASP A 145 2.76 7.26 -1.84
N LEU A 146 2.21 7.89 -0.80
CA LEU A 146 2.98 8.73 0.14
C LEU A 146 3.15 7.96 1.45
N ALA A 147 4.26 8.17 2.16
CA ALA A 147 4.44 7.57 3.48
C ALA A 147 3.79 8.46 4.55
N GLU A 148 3.21 7.87 5.59
CA GLU A 148 2.63 8.59 6.73
C GLU A 148 3.55 8.58 7.93
N TYR A 149 3.44 9.67 8.67
CA TYR A 149 4.28 9.96 9.81
C TYR A 149 3.43 10.28 11.02
N CYS A 150 3.91 9.87 12.19
CA CYS A 150 3.27 10.20 13.45
C CYS A 150 3.19 11.71 13.65
N ASP A 151 2.08 12.18 14.20
CA ASP A 151 1.83 13.59 14.51
C ASP A 151 2.43 14.02 15.87
N GLY A 152 2.80 13.03 16.69
CA GLY A 152 3.26 13.19 18.07
C GLY A 152 2.14 13.35 19.10
N SER A 153 0.88 13.26 18.68
CA SER A 153 -0.32 13.45 19.51
C SER A 153 -1.27 12.25 19.52
N SER A 154 -1.20 11.39 18.51
CA SER A 154 -2.01 10.19 18.33
C SER A 154 -1.16 8.92 18.41
N PRO A 155 -1.62 7.85 19.10
CA PRO A 155 -0.98 6.54 19.06
C PRO A 155 -1.27 5.79 17.74
N THR A 156 -2.11 6.35 16.87
CA THR A 156 -2.53 5.75 15.60
C THR A 156 -1.92 6.52 14.44
N CYS A 157 -1.39 5.78 13.46
CA CYS A 157 -0.87 6.37 12.24
C CYS A 157 -1.97 7.14 11.51
N PRO A 158 -1.67 8.30 10.90
CA PRO A 158 -2.63 9.01 10.06
C PRO A 158 -3.22 8.12 8.95
N GLU A 159 -4.37 8.53 8.41
CA GLU A 159 -4.99 7.85 7.28
C GLU A 159 -4.06 7.76 6.08
N ASP A 160 -4.14 6.64 5.36
CA ASP A 160 -3.40 6.42 4.11
C ASP A 160 -3.78 7.48 3.07
N VAL A 161 -2.76 8.17 2.56
CA VAL A 161 -2.89 9.15 1.50
C VAL A 161 -1.89 8.91 0.39
N PHE A 162 -2.36 9.01 -0.85
CA PHE A 162 -1.51 8.93 -2.04
C PHE A 162 -1.32 10.29 -2.72
N ALA A 163 -0.35 10.36 -3.63
CA ALA A 163 0.00 11.56 -4.38
C ALA A 163 -1.16 12.06 -5.24
N VAL A 164 -1.25 13.39 -5.40
CA VAL A 164 -2.23 14.01 -6.29
C VAL A 164 -2.08 13.53 -7.74
N ASN A 165 -3.20 13.45 -8.45
CA ASN A 165 -3.21 13.10 -9.87
C ASN A 165 -2.37 14.09 -10.68
N GLY A 166 -1.54 13.57 -11.59
CA GLY A 166 -0.67 14.37 -12.43
C GLY A 166 0.75 14.56 -11.89
N LEU A 167 1.07 14.08 -10.68
CA LEU A 167 2.45 14.08 -10.20
C LEU A 167 3.32 13.12 -11.05
N PRO A 168 4.48 13.53 -11.57
CA PRO A 168 5.34 12.65 -12.37
C PRO A 168 5.81 11.42 -11.56
N CYS A 169 5.79 10.24 -12.18
CA CYS A 169 6.15 8.98 -11.53
C CYS A 169 7.05 8.09 -12.40
N GLY A 170 7.71 7.10 -11.77
CA GLY A 170 8.55 6.13 -12.47
C GLY A 170 9.70 6.74 -13.26
N GLY A 171 10.33 7.79 -12.71
CA GLY A 171 11.43 8.52 -13.37
C GLY A 171 10.99 9.42 -14.53
N GLY A 172 9.76 9.94 -14.48
CA GLY A 172 9.20 10.79 -15.54
C GLY A 172 8.60 10.00 -16.72
N GLN A 173 8.38 8.70 -16.55
CA GLN A 173 7.77 7.82 -17.56
C GLN A 173 6.25 7.66 -17.40
N GLY A 174 5.64 8.37 -16.46
CA GLY A 174 4.23 8.27 -16.12
C GLY A 174 3.78 9.47 -15.28
N TYR A 175 2.49 9.53 -15.01
CA TYR A 175 1.90 10.44 -14.05
C TYR A 175 1.02 9.64 -13.08
N CYS A 176 1.01 10.04 -11.81
CA CYS A 176 0.17 9.40 -10.80
C CYS A 176 -1.30 9.58 -11.15
N PHE A 177 -2.08 8.51 -10.97
CA PHE A 177 -3.51 8.51 -11.10
C PHE A 177 -4.10 7.55 -10.06
N ASN A 178 -4.88 8.09 -9.12
CA ASN A 178 -5.50 7.35 -8.01
C ASN A 178 -4.51 6.43 -7.28
N GLY A 179 -3.34 6.97 -6.95
CA GLY A 179 -2.29 6.26 -6.21
C GLY A 179 -1.45 5.30 -7.04
N GLN A 180 -1.71 5.14 -8.35
CA GLN A 180 -0.91 4.27 -9.21
C GLN A 180 -0.15 5.04 -10.29
N CYS A 181 0.88 4.41 -10.85
CA CYS A 181 1.64 4.91 -11.99
C CYS A 181 1.31 4.09 -13.26
N PRO A 182 0.16 4.34 -13.93
CA PRO A 182 -0.33 3.51 -15.02
C PRO A 182 0.57 3.57 -16.26
N LYS A 183 0.87 2.39 -16.81
CA LYS A 183 1.70 2.19 -18.01
C LYS A 183 1.13 1.05 -18.87
N ARG A 184 1.06 1.26 -20.19
CA ARG A 184 0.62 0.21 -21.15
C ARG A 184 1.44 -1.08 -21.03
N SER A 185 2.76 -0.96 -20.84
CA SER A 185 3.65 -2.13 -20.66
C SER A 185 3.30 -2.94 -19.40
N SER A 186 3.09 -2.27 -18.26
CA SER A 186 2.65 -2.92 -17.01
C SER A 186 1.27 -3.57 -17.18
N GLN A 187 0.36 -2.91 -17.90
CA GLN A 187 -0.96 -3.45 -18.20
C GLN A 187 -0.88 -4.71 -19.08
N CYS A 188 0.01 -4.72 -20.07
CA CYS A 188 0.28 -5.91 -20.88
C CYS A 188 0.84 -7.07 -20.05
N ILE A 189 1.75 -6.79 -19.10
CA ILE A 189 2.26 -7.81 -18.18
C ILE A 189 1.13 -8.37 -17.31
N LYS A 190 0.24 -7.51 -16.80
CA LYS A 190 -0.91 -7.94 -16.00
C LYS A 190 -1.91 -8.79 -16.81
N LEU A 191 -2.03 -8.52 -18.11
CA LEU A 191 -2.99 -9.20 -18.98
C LEU A 191 -2.44 -10.50 -19.57
N TYR A 192 -1.17 -10.54 -19.99
CA TYR A 192 -0.59 -11.68 -20.72
C TYR A 192 0.64 -12.31 -20.01
N GLY A 193 1.01 -11.85 -18.82
CA GLY A 193 2.12 -12.40 -18.03
C GLY A 193 3.45 -11.66 -18.22
N ALA A 194 4.45 -12.06 -17.44
CA ALA A 194 5.72 -11.31 -17.25
C ALA A 194 6.53 -11.04 -18.52
N THR A 195 6.37 -11.84 -19.58
CA THR A 195 7.10 -11.69 -20.85
C THR A 195 6.33 -10.89 -21.90
N ALA A 196 5.16 -10.33 -21.54
CA ALA A 196 4.38 -9.48 -22.41
C ALA A 196 4.94 -8.06 -22.46
N THR A 197 4.83 -7.44 -23.62
CA THR A 197 5.26 -6.06 -23.86
C THR A 197 4.16 -5.28 -24.57
N GLU A 198 4.27 -3.94 -24.52
CA GLU A 198 3.44 -3.07 -25.35
C GLU A 198 3.68 -3.38 -26.84
N ALA A 199 2.61 -3.51 -27.61
CA ALA A 199 2.72 -3.76 -29.04
C ALA A 199 3.28 -2.54 -29.79
N GLY A 200 3.74 -2.77 -31.02
CA GLY A 200 4.14 -1.68 -31.90
C GLY A 200 3.02 -0.66 -32.11
N GLN A 201 3.38 0.62 -32.24
CA GLN A 201 2.44 1.73 -32.38
C GLN A 201 1.41 1.53 -33.50
N SER A 202 1.79 0.82 -34.58
CA SER A 202 0.88 0.48 -35.68
C SER A 202 -0.34 -0.34 -35.25
N CYS A 203 -0.24 -1.15 -34.20
CA CYS A 203 -1.37 -1.91 -33.65
C CYS A 203 -2.48 -0.99 -33.13
N PHE A 204 -2.12 0.14 -32.51
CA PHE A 204 -3.09 1.08 -31.97
C PHE A 204 -3.92 1.75 -33.06
N ASN A 205 -3.45 1.79 -34.33
CA ASN A 205 -4.26 2.31 -35.44
C ASN A 205 -5.52 1.47 -35.71
N TYR A 206 -5.58 0.20 -35.27
CA TYR A 206 -6.83 -0.57 -35.32
C TYR A 206 -7.94 0.06 -34.47
N ASN A 207 -7.60 0.88 -33.47
CA ASN A 207 -8.60 1.58 -32.66
C ASN A 207 -9.44 2.58 -33.45
N THR A 208 -8.98 3.03 -34.64
CA THR A 208 -9.77 3.87 -35.55
C THR A 208 -10.94 3.12 -36.21
N LYS A 209 -10.92 1.78 -36.19
CA LYS A 209 -11.89 0.96 -36.93
C LYS A 209 -13.25 0.85 -36.24
N GLY A 210 -13.32 0.97 -34.92
CA GLY A 210 -14.57 0.78 -34.19
C GLY A 210 -15.11 -0.64 -34.30
N THR A 211 -14.25 -1.63 -34.04
CA THR A 211 -14.60 -3.06 -34.02
C THR A 211 -14.49 -3.61 -32.60
N TYR A 212 -14.93 -4.85 -32.36
CA TYR A 212 -14.91 -5.46 -31.03
C TYR A 212 -13.52 -5.60 -30.37
N TYR A 213 -12.44 -5.48 -31.16
CA TYR A 213 -11.06 -5.55 -30.70
C TYR A 213 -10.29 -4.24 -30.85
N GLY A 214 -10.92 -3.18 -31.39
CA GLY A 214 -10.26 -1.89 -31.63
C GLY A 214 -11.26 -0.74 -31.65
N PHE A 215 -11.30 0.04 -30.57
CA PHE A 215 -12.26 1.14 -30.37
C PHE A 215 -11.80 2.09 -29.26
N CYS A 216 -12.45 3.25 -29.16
CA CYS A 216 -12.32 4.18 -28.02
C CYS A 216 -13.52 4.14 -27.08
N LYS A 217 -14.74 4.02 -27.61
CA LYS A 217 -15.95 3.93 -26.75
C LYS A 217 -16.77 2.71 -27.11
N ARG A 218 -17.29 2.05 -26.08
CA ARG A 218 -18.20 0.91 -26.21
C ARG A 218 -19.50 1.26 -25.53
N LEU A 219 -20.55 1.45 -26.32
CA LEU A 219 -21.86 1.92 -25.85
C LEU A 219 -22.79 0.77 -25.48
N SER A 220 -22.52 -0.43 -26.02
CA SER A 220 -23.23 -1.66 -25.72
C SER A 220 -22.37 -2.88 -26.11
N ASN A 221 -22.93 -4.09 -25.99
CA ASN A 221 -22.23 -5.30 -26.44
C ASN A 221 -21.90 -5.33 -27.94
N THR A 222 -22.62 -4.57 -28.77
CA THR A 222 -22.47 -4.57 -30.24
C THR A 222 -22.07 -3.21 -30.83
N GLN A 223 -22.17 -2.12 -30.05
CA GLN A 223 -21.90 -0.78 -30.54
C GLN A 223 -20.50 -0.29 -30.11
N PHE A 224 -19.62 -0.16 -31.10
CA PHE A 224 -18.23 0.28 -30.93
C PHE A 224 -17.98 1.57 -31.71
N VAL A 225 -17.36 2.54 -31.05
CA VAL A 225 -17.01 3.84 -31.63
C VAL A 225 -15.49 3.89 -31.81
N GLY A 226 -15.05 4.04 -33.05
CA GLY A 226 -13.63 4.19 -33.38
C GLY A 226 -13.04 5.47 -32.80
N CYS A 227 -11.73 5.43 -32.54
CA CYS A 227 -10.97 6.57 -32.05
C CYS A 227 -10.75 7.63 -33.14
N GLN A 228 -10.63 8.88 -32.73
CA GLN A 228 -9.90 9.88 -33.52
C GLN A 228 -8.42 9.51 -33.58
N GLN A 229 -7.69 9.99 -34.58
CA GLN A 229 -6.28 9.64 -34.75
C GLN A 229 -5.42 10.05 -33.53
N ALA A 230 -5.77 11.14 -32.85
CA ALA A 230 -5.07 11.59 -31.65
C ALA A 230 -5.32 10.70 -30.42
N ASP A 231 -6.41 9.93 -30.41
CA ASP A 231 -6.88 9.15 -29.26
C ASP A 231 -6.54 7.66 -29.35
N VAL A 232 -5.88 7.22 -30.43
CA VAL A 232 -5.63 5.79 -30.70
C VAL A 232 -4.87 5.08 -29.59
N PHE A 233 -4.05 5.79 -28.81
CA PHE A 233 -3.31 5.25 -27.67
C PHE A 233 -4.12 5.17 -26.37
N CYS A 234 -5.39 5.61 -26.38
CA CYS A 234 -6.33 5.55 -25.25
C CYS A 234 -7.55 4.65 -25.52
N GLY A 235 -7.55 3.96 -26.66
CA GLY A 235 -8.55 2.96 -27.03
C GLY A 235 -8.26 1.58 -26.43
N LYS A 236 -8.41 0.52 -27.22
CA LYS A 236 -8.01 -0.84 -26.81
C LYS A 236 -6.51 -0.96 -26.67
N LEU A 237 -6.10 -1.68 -25.63
CA LEU A 237 -4.72 -2.04 -25.38
C LEU A 237 -4.29 -3.12 -26.38
N PHE A 238 -3.13 -2.92 -26.99
CA PHE A 238 -2.47 -3.94 -27.80
C PHE A 238 -1.13 -4.34 -27.20
N CYS A 239 -0.90 -5.65 -27.11
CA CYS A 239 0.29 -6.25 -26.54
C CYS A 239 1.01 -7.18 -27.54
N SER A 240 2.23 -7.54 -27.21
CA SER A 240 3.06 -8.52 -27.93
C SER A 240 3.76 -9.45 -26.94
N GLY A 241 4.18 -10.63 -27.38
CA GLY A 241 4.77 -11.64 -26.50
C GLY A 241 3.76 -12.19 -25.48
N GLY A 242 4.25 -12.59 -24.30
CA GLY A 242 3.43 -13.15 -23.24
C GLY A 242 2.78 -14.50 -23.56
N ASN A 243 1.85 -14.89 -22.69
CA ASN A 243 1.01 -16.08 -22.84
C ASN A 243 0.08 -15.98 -24.06
N ASP A 244 -0.37 -17.13 -24.54
CA ASP A 244 -1.29 -17.22 -25.68
C ASP A 244 -2.72 -16.78 -25.36
N ASN A 245 -3.12 -16.80 -24.09
CA ASN A 245 -4.42 -16.33 -23.63
C ASN A 245 -4.24 -15.26 -22.56
N PRO A 246 -5.13 -14.25 -22.50
CA PRO A 246 -5.11 -13.28 -21.42
C PRO A 246 -5.58 -13.91 -20.11
N ASN A 247 -5.14 -13.35 -18.99
CA ASN A 247 -5.58 -13.73 -17.64
C ASN A 247 -7.08 -13.48 -17.42
N TYR A 248 -7.66 -12.52 -18.16
CA TYR A 248 -9.08 -12.18 -18.12
C TYR A 248 -9.53 -11.76 -19.52
N GLY A 249 -10.73 -12.19 -19.93
CA GLY A 249 -11.27 -11.97 -21.28
C GLY A 249 -10.87 -13.07 -22.28
N GLN A 250 -11.21 -12.86 -23.54
CA GLN A 250 -10.91 -13.77 -24.65
C GLN A 250 -9.81 -13.18 -25.54
N MET A 251 -8.88 -14.03 -25.98
CA MET A 251 -7.80 -13.60 -26.86
C MET A 251 -8.33 -13.20 -28.25
N VAL A 252 -7.83 -12.08 -28.76
CA VAL A 252 -7.96 -11.67 -30.16
C VAL A 252 -6.56 -11.36 -30.70
N SER A 253 -6.22 -11.93 -31.85
CA SER A 253 -4.97 -11.63 -32.54
C SER A 253 -5.24 -11.12 -33.94
N VAL A 254 -4.65 -9.98 -34.28
CA VAL A 254 -4.71 -9.38 -35.62
C VAL A 254 -3.28 -9.13 -36.09
N GLY A 255 -2.77 -10.01 -36.96
CA GLY A 255 -1.35 -10.04 -37.29
C GLY A 255 -0.51 -10.39 -36.06
N ASN A 256 0.40 -9.49 -35.66
CA ASN A 256 1.21 -9.60 -34.45
C ASN A 256 0.64 -8.83 -33.25
N CYS A 257 -0.55 -8.23 -33.39
CA CYS A 257 -1.19 -7.42 -32.36
C CYS A 257 -2.15 -8.28 -31.52
N LYS A 258 -1.84 -8.50 -30.24
CA LYS A 258 -2.74 -9.20 -29.30
C LYS A 258 -3.61 -8.18 -28.56
N ALA A 259 -4.92 -8.45 -28.46
CA ALA A 259 -5.88 -7.69 -27.68
C ALA A 259 -6.86 -8.64 -26.95
N SER A 260 -7.57 -8.14 -25.94
CA SER A 260 -8.58 -8.90 -25.22
C SER A 260 -10.00 -8.44 -25.57
N PHE A 261 -10.92 -9.39 -25.67
CA PHE A 261 -12.35 -9.17 -25.88
C PHE A 261 -13.17 -9.64 -24.69
N TYR A 262 -14.22 -8.90 -24.35
CA TYR A 262 -15.17 -9.22 -23.29
C TYR A 262 -16.58 -9.24 -23.84
N SER A 263 -17.33 -10.30 -23.54
CA SER A 263 -18.73 -10.43 -23.96
C SER A 263 -19.63 -9.40 -23.27
N ASP A 264 -19.35 -9.09 -22.00
CA ASP A 264 -20.03 -8.07 -21.20
C ASP A 264 -19.28 -6.73 -21.29
N TYR A 265 -19.90 -5.75 -21.93
CA TYR A 265 -19.33 -4.41 -22.10
C TYR A 265 -19.08 -3.66 -20.79
N THR A 266 -19.77 -4.02 -19.70
CA THR A 266 -19.58 -3.38 -18.38
C THR A 266 -18.33 -3.88 -17.64
N LYS A 267 -17.69 -4.92 -18.15
CA LYS A 267 -16.50 -5.57 -17.58
C LYS A 267 -15.34 -5.61 -18.57
N ASP A 268 -15.29 -4.65 -19.50
CA ASP A 268 -14.21 -4.57 -20.49
C ASP A 268 -12.98 -3.89 -19.89
N TYR A 269 -12.09 -4.70 -19.33
CA TYR A 269 -10.79 -4.27 -18.79
C TYR A 269 -9.67 -4.29 -19.83
N GLY A 270 -10.01 -4.35 -21.13
CA GLY A 270 -9.04 -4.43 -22.23
C GLY A 270 -8.73 -3.08 -22.89
N GLN A 271 -9.24 -1.97 -22.34
CA GLN A 271 -8.89 -0.63 -22.77
C GLN A 271 -7.68 -0.12 -22.00
N VAL A 272 -6.93 0.82 -22.59
CA VAL A 272 -5.79 1.46 -21.91
C VAL A 272 -6.28 2.16 -20.65
N ASP A 273 -5.65 1.87 -19.51
CA ASP A 273 -6.04 2.42 -18.21
C ASP A 273 -5.99 3.96 -18.20
N GLU A 274 -6.92 4.58 -17.47
CA GLU A 274 -6.90 6.03 -17.26
C GLU A 274 -5.61 6.49 -16.59
N GLY A 275 -5.19 7.71 -16.93
CA GLY A 275 -3.95 8.32 -16.51
C GLY A 275 -2.70 7.85 -17.24
N THR A 276 -2.80 6.83 -18.10
CA THR A 276 -1.66 6.35 -18.89
C THR A 276 -1.20 7.42 -19.89
N ILE A 277 0.12 7.66 -20.00
CA ILE A 277 0.68 8.62 -20.96
C ILE A 277 0.30 8.24 -22.39
N CYS A 278 -0.27 9.17 -23.15
CA CYS A 278 -0.62 8.99 -24.56
C CYS A 278 0.11 9.95 -25.50
N GLY A 279 0.85 10.90 -24.95
CA GLY A 279 1.68 11.86 -25.67
C GLY A 279 2.46 12.74 -24.70
N ASN A 280 3.27 13.67 -25.23
CA ASN A 280 4.01 14.60 -24.39
C ASN A 280 3.04 15.44 -23.54
N GLU A 281 3.20 15.42 -22.21
CA GLU A 281 2.31 16.09 -21.24
C GLU A 281 0.82 15.75 -21.43
N LYS A 282 0.53 14.53 -21.89
CA LYS A 282 -0.83 14.06 -22.15
C LYS A 282 -1.07 12.67 -21.59
N VAL A 283 -2.28 12.45 -21.11
CA VAL A 283 -2.75 11.20 -20.50
C VAL A 283 -4.10 10.79 -21.05
N CYS A 284 -4.41 9.50 -20.92
CA CYS A 284 -5.72 8.97 -21.25
C CYS A 284 -6.74 9.32 -20.17
N SER A 285 -7.82 9.99 -20.54
CA SER A 285 -8.96 10.25 -19.67
C SER A 285 -10.24 10.04 -20.48
N GLN A 286 -11.17 9.21 -19.97
CA GLN A 286 -12.42 8.89 -20.67
C GLN A 286 -12.21 8.44 -22.14
N ASN A 287 -11.14 7.66 -22.35
CA ASN A 287 -10.69 7.16 -23.66
C ASN A 287 -10.30 8.25 -24.68
N GLN A 288 -9.89 9.42 -24.21
CA GLN A 288 -9.34 10.50 -25.03
C GLN A 288 -7.93 10.87 -24.58
N CYS A 289 -7.08 11.29 -25.51
CA CYS A 289 -5.72 11.73 -25.21
C CYS A 289 -5.69 13.24 -24.91
N MET A 290 -5.73 13.58 -23.63
CA MET A 290 -5.94 14.96 -23.16
C MET A 290 -4.69 15.49 -22.45
N GLY A 291 -4.51 16.81 -22.46
CA GLY A 291 -3.46 17.47 -21.67
C GLY A 291 -3.72 17.33 -20.18
N LEU A 292 -2.65 17.34 -19.37
CA LEU A 292 -2.73 17.15 -17.92
C LEU A 292 -3.75 18.09 -17.24
N GLU A 293 -3.76 19.37 -17.59
CA GLU A 293 -4.68 20.37 -17.02
C GLU A 293 -6.16 20.08 -17.32
N ALA A 294 -6.44 19.46 -18.47
CA ALA A 294 -7.79 19.10 -18.87
C ALA A 294 -8.23 17.75 -18.27
N ALA A 295 -7.28 16.84 -18.07
CA ALA A 295 -7.53 15.51 -17.50
C ALA A 295 -7.64 15.52 -15.97
N TYR A 296 -6.83 16.35 -15.30
CA TYR A 296 -6.72 16.36 -13.84
C TYR A 296 -7.08 17.73 -13.28
N ARG A 297 -7.77 17.71 -12.14
CA ARG A 297 -7.97 18.92 -11.34
C ARG A 297 -6.75 19.11 -10.45
N ASN A 298 -6.26 20.35 -10.35
CA ASN A 298 -5.22 20.75 -9.40
C ASN A 298 -3.80 20.19 -9.65
N THR A 299 -3.39 20.08 -10.92
CA THR A 299 -2.03 19.61 -11.32
C THR A 299 -0.88 20.42 -10.70
N ASN A 300 -1.10 21.69 -10.39
CA ASN A 300 -0.12 22.57 -9.76
C ASN A 300 -0.18 22.58 -8.23
N CYS A 301 -0.95 21.68 -7.60
CA CYS A 301 -1.10 21.68 -6.14
C CYS A 301 0.26 21.59 -5.41
N SER A 302 1.13 20.66 -5.82
CA SER A 302 2.44 20.49 -5.19
C SER A 302 3.34 21.72 -5.34
N ALA A 303 3.18 22.51 -6.40
CA ALA A 303 3.93 23.75 -6.58
C ALA A 303 3.51 24.86 -5.60
N ASN A 304 2.32 24.74 -5.00
CA ASN A 304 1.83 25.65 -3.96
C ASN A 304 2.15 25.16 -2.54
N CYS A 305 2.79 24.00 -2.40
CA CYS A 305 3.17 23.49 -1.10
C CYS A 305 4.44 24.17 -0.58
N PRO A 306 4.52 24.45 0.74
CA PRO A 306 5.67 25.13 1.32
C PRO A 306 6.87 24.19 1.45
N GLY A 307 8.08 24.73 1.27
CA GLY A 307 9.33 24.01 1.49
C GLY A 307 9.39 22.66 0.75
N HIS A 308 9.72 21.61 1.50
CA HIS A 308 9.82 20.23 1.04
C HIS A 308 8.51 19.48 1.31
N ALA A 309 7.46 19.81 0.56
CA ALA A 309 6.17 19.15 0.68
C ALA A 309 5.58 18.73 -0.66
N VAL A 310 4.82 17.65 -0.63
CA VAL A 310 4.09 17.08 -1.76
C VAL A 310 2.59 17.16 -1.47
N CYS A 311 1.81 17.44 -2.51
CA CYS A 311 0.36 17.48 -2.40
C CYS A 311 -0.24 16.07 -2.53
N ASN A 312 -1.12 15.71 -1.60
CA ASN A 312 -1.85 14.45 -1.61
C ASN A 312 -3.17 14.55 -2.41
N HIS A 313 -3.86 13.42 -2.56
CA HIS A 313 -5.13 13.31 -3.28
C HIS A 313 -6.27 14.17 -2.71
N ARG A 314 -6.18 14.61 -1.45
CA ARG A 314 -7.13 15.53 -0.79
C ARG A 314 -6.79 17.01 -1.04
N SER A 315 -5.80 17.30 -1.90
CA SER A 315 -5.27 18.65 -2.13
C SER A 315 -4.64 19.29 -0.88
N GLN A 316 -4.07 18.47 0.02
CA GLN A 316 -3.38 18.92 1.22
C GLN A 316 -1.87 18.68 1.09
N CYS A 317 -1.06 19.62 1.58
CA CYS A 317 0.39 19.51 1.55
C CYS A 317 0.91 18.67 2.71
N GLN A 318 1.77 17.72 2.39
CA GLN A 318 2.42 16.83 3.34
C GLN A 318 3.93 16.98 3.21
N CYS A 319 4.61 17.25 4.32
CA CYS A 319 6.06 17.34 4.32
C CYS A 319 6.68 16.00 3.89
N GLU A 320 7.75 16.07 3.13
CA GLU A 320 8.59 14.92 2.80
C GLU A 320 9.25 14.34 4.07
N PRO A 321 9.66 13.06 4.06
CA PRO A 321 10.39 12.45 5.17
C PRO A 321 11.53 13.31 5.69
N GLY A 322 11.56 13.49 7.01
CA GLY A 322 12.59 14.28 7.70
C GLY A 322 12.35 15.78 7.72
N TRP A 323 11.24 16.30 7.17
CA TRP A 323 10.87 17.72 7.21
C TRP A 323 9.70 17.97 8.16
N LEU A 324 9.73 19.11 8.86
CA LEU A 324 8.78 19.44 9.93
C LEU A 324 7.65 20.37 9.43
N PRO A 325 6.37 20.05 9.69
CA PRO A 325 5.26 20.97 9.45
C PRO A 325 5.31 22.17 10.42
N PRO A 326 4.70 23.33 10.05
CA PRO A 326 3.82 23.52 8.89
C PRO A 326 4.52 23.99 7.61
N SER A 327 5.75 24.51 7.69
CA SER A 327 6.45 25.07 6.51
C SER A 327 7.27 24.05 5.73
N CYS A 328 7.59 22.90 6.32
CA CYS A 328 8.44 21.87 5.71
C CYS A 328 9.82 22.43 5.28
N GLU A 329 10.33 23.43 6.01
CA GLU A 329 11.64 24.07 5.75
C GLU A 329 12.71 23.68 6.76
N SER A 330 12.33 23.13 7.91
CA SER A 330 13.26 22.64 8.92
C SER A 330 13.29 21.11 8.91
N GLN A 331 14.50 20.56 9.01
CA GLN A 331 14.69 19.13 9.16
C GLN A 331 14.46 18.70 10.61
N ASP A 332 13.86 17.53 10.80
CA ASP A 332 13.80 16.91 12.11
C ASP A 332 15.18 16.37 12.51
N GLY A 333 15.75 16.94 13.58
CA GLY A 333 17.04 16.55 14.12
C GLY A 333 17.08 15.11 14.65
N ALA A 334 15.92 14.45 14.82
CA ALA A 334 15.84 13.03 15.16
C ALA A 334 16.06 12.11 13.93
N PHE A 335 15.86 12.60 12.70
CA PHE A 335 15.98 11.83 11.46
C PHE A 335 17.42 11.79 10.90
N SER A 336 18.40 12.31 11.64
CA SER A 336 19.80 12.16 11.26
C SER A 336 20.21 10.70 11.44
N SER A 337 20.22 9.95 10.34
CA SER A 337 21.03 8.73 10.21
C SER A 337 22.40 8.98 10.86
N PRO A 338 22.92 8.08 11.71
CA PRO A 338 24.14 8.35 12.46
C PRO A 338 25.21 8.81 11.50
N SER A 339 25.78 9.99 11.76
CA SER A 339 26.80 10.59 10.90
C SER A 339 27.87 9.55 10.56
N THR A 340 28.48 9.64 9.38
CA THR A 340 29.54 8.70 8.96
C THR A 340 30.62 8.55 10.04
N GLY A 341 30.91 9.60 10.82
CA GLY A 341 31.81 9.55 11.98
C GLY A 341 31.34 8.66 13.12
N THR A 342 30.04 8.63 13.42
CA THR A 342 29.43 7.76 14.43
C THR A 342 29.46 6.29 13.99
N ILE A 343 29.22 6.01 12.70
CA ILE A 343 29.30 4.65 12.14
C ILE A 343 30.75 4.14 12.18
N VAL A 344 31.72 4.97 11.75
CA VAL A 344 33.15 4.63 11.81
C VAL A 344 33.60 4.40 13.26
N GLY A 345 33.14 5.22 14.19
CA GLY A 345 33.41 5.05 15.63
C GLY A 345 32.90 3.71 16.17
N ILE A 346 31.65 3.36 15.88
CA ILE A 346 31.05 2.08 16.30
C ILE A 346 31.78 0.90 15.66
N SER A 347 32.10 0.96 14.37
CA SER A 347 32.86 -0.09 13.68
C SER A 347 34.25 -0.29 14.29
N LEU A 348 34.99 0.78 14.63
CA LEU A 348 36.31 0.68 15.24
C LEU A 348 36.26 0.05 16.64
N VAL A 349 35.28 0.42 17.46
CA VAL A 349 35.09 -0.17 18.80
C VAL A 349 34.79 -1.66 18.71
N VAL A 350 33.90 -2.08 17.81
CA VAL A 350 33.57 -3.49 17.61
C VAL A 350 34.78 -4.28 17.11
N ILE A 351 35.56 -3.73 16.18
CA ILE A 351 36.79 -4.38 15.68
C ILE A 351 37.81 -4.55 16.82
N LEU A 352 38.01 -3.53 17.66
CA LEU A 352 38.94 -3.62 18.80
C LEU A 352 38.49 -4.66 19.84
N LEU A 353 37.19 -4.75 20.12
CA LEU A 353 36.64 -5.77 21.01
C LEU A 353 36.83 -7.19 20.45
N LEU A 354 36.58 -7.38 19.15
CA LEU A 354 36.80 -8.66 18.49
C LEU A 354 38.27 -9.06 18.48
N LEU A 355 39.18 -8.12 18.21
CA LEU A 355 40.63 -8.35 18.29
C LEU A 355 41.05 -8.71 19.72
N GLY A 356 40.51 -8.05 20.74
CA GLY A 356 40.74 -8.38 22.15
C GLY A 356 40.30 -9.82 22.48
N ILE A 357 39.13 -10.24 22.00
CA ILE A 357 38.62 -11.61 22.18
C ILE A 357 39.54 -12.62 21.47
N ILE A 358 39.93 -12.34 20.22
CA ILE A 358 40.82 -13.22 19.45
C ILE A 358 42.17 -13.35 20.15
N CYS A 359 42.78 -12.24 20.60
CA CYS A 359 44.02 -12.26 21.36
C CYS A 359 43.88 -13.05 22.68
N GLY A 360 42.74 -12.93 23.37
CA GLY A 360 42.43 -13.70 24.57
C GLY A 360 42.33 -15.21 24.30
N VAL A 361 41.65 -15.61 23.23
CA VAL A 361 41.51 -17.01 22.81
C VAL A 361 42.86 -17.58 22.38
N VAL A 362 43.62 -16.84 21.57
CA VAL A 362 44.98 -17.25 21.14
C VAL A 362 45.89 -17.39 22.36
N GLY A 363 45.87 -16.43 23.29
CA GLY A 363 46.63 -16.49 24.53
C GLY A 363 46.24 -17.68 25.41
N PHE A 364 44.94 -17.98 25.53
CA PHE A 364 44.46 -19.16 26.24
C PHE A 364 44.93 -20.47 25.57
N MET A 365 44.85 -20.55 24.24
CA MET A 365 45.35 -21.70 23.48
C MET A 365 46.88 -21.85 23.62
N TRP A 366 47.62 -20.76 23.66
CA TRP A 366 49.07 -20.75 23.86
C TRP A 366 49.45 -21.21 25.28
N LYS A 367 48.74 -20.71 26.30
CA LYS A 367 48.88 -21.16 27.69
C LYS A 367 48.55 -22.64 27.86
N LYS A 368 47.50 -23.13 27.17
CA LYS A 368 47.13 -24.55 27.15
C LYS A 368 48.18 -25.42 26.43
N ARG A 369 48.89 -24.89 25.42
CA ARG A 369 50.00 -25.57 24.75
C ARG A 369 51.27 -25.65 25.61
N GLN A 370 51.53 -24.67 26.48
CA GLN A 370 52.70 -24.68 27.36
C GLN A 370 52.52 -25.56 28.61
N ASN A 371 51.29 -25.86 29.01
CA ASN A 371 50.97 -26.81 30.09
C ASN A 371 50.26 -28.06 29.55
N PRO A 372 50.94 -28.97 28.83
CA PRO A 372 50.37 -30.28 28.55
C PRO A 372 50.24 -31.06 29.87
N THR A 373 49.02 -31.25 30.34
CA THR A 373 48.73 -32.23 31.39
C THR A 373 49.07 -33.61 30.82
N PHE A 374 50.22 -34.15 31.21
CA PHE A 374 50.63 -35.51 30.82
C PHE A 374 49.65 -36.54 31.40
N PRO A 375 49.18 -37.53 30.62
CA PRO A 375 48.37 -38.62 31.14
C PRO A 375 49.25 -39.50 32.04
N THR A 376 48.82 -39.69 33.28
CA THR A 376 49.48 -40.61 34.21
C THR A 376 49.25 -42.04 33.73
N SER A 377 50.32 -42.69 33.27
CA SER A 377 50.37 -44.12 32.96
C SER A 377 50.15 -44.95 34.22
N GLN A 378 49.38 -46.02 34.09
CA GLN A 378 49.20 -47.10 35.07
C GLN A 378 50.53 -47.63 35.62
N LYS A 379 50.51 -48.07 36.88
CA LYS A 379 51.32 -49.22 37.33
C LYS A 379 50.49 -50.16 38.20
N MET A 380 50.52 -51.43 37.80
CA MET A 380 50.17 -52.64 38.54
C MET A 380 50.81 -52.66 39.94
N GLN A 381 50.03 -53.04 40.95
CA GLN A 381 50.34 -54.18 41.81
C GLN A 381 49.07 -54.70 42.48
#